data_AF-A0AA88S365-F1
#
_entry.id   AF-A0AA88S365-F1
#
_cell.length_a   1.000
_cell.length_b   1.000
_cell.length_c   1.000
_cell.angle_alpha   90.00
_cell.angle_beta   90.00
_cell.angle_gamma   90.00
#
_symmetry.space_group_name_H-M   'P 1'
#
loop_
_entity.id
_entity.type
_entity.pdbx_description
1 polymer ?
#
loop_
_entity_poly.entity_id
_entity_poly.type
_entity_poly.pdbx_seq_one_letter_code
_entity_poly.pdbx_strand_id
1 'polypeptide(L)'
;MWAENDLYPGVPCLQSYSVPTDENVYRMYHGTSRQAAEQIMKTGFKQSAGGMLGRGVYLSRDLNKASRYPLELPEHQRVVIRNELSQTRPVVHKLQ
;
A
#
# COMPACT_ATOMS: atom_id res chain seq x y z
N MET A 1 15.25 -17.56 5.85
CA MET A 1 14.59 -18.51 4.94
C MET A 1 13.18 -17.99 4.69
N TRP A 2 12.92 -17.42 3.51
CA TRP A 2 11.56 -17.07 3.09
C TRP A 2 10.94 -18.31 2.44
N ALA A 3 9.89 -18.84 3.06
CA ALA A 3 8.89 -19.62 2.35
C ALA A 3 7.74 -18.64 2.10
N GLU A 4 7.40 -18.30 0.87
CA GLU A 4 6.73 -19.21 -0.06
C GLU A 4 5.64 -19.99 0.68
N ASN A 5 4.63 -19.27 1.17
CA ASN A 5 3.29 -19.82 1.19
C ASN A 5 2.49 -19.04 0.16
N ASP A 6 2.81 -19.37 -1.09
CA ASP A 6 1.83 -19.72 -2.11
C ASP A 6 0.75 -18.68 -2.36
N LEU A 7 0.98 -17.92 -3.42
CA LEU A 7 -0.03 -17.34 -4.28
C LEU A 7 -1.21 -18.33 -4.47
N TYR A 8 -2.30 -18.16 -3.71
CA TYR A 8 -3.56 -18.87 -3.94
C TYR A 8 -4.58 -17.94 -4.63
N PRO A 9 -5.41 -18.47 -5.57
CA PRO A 9 -6.45 -17.71 -6.25
C PRO A 9 -7.57 -17.38 -5.27
N GLY A 10 -7.88 -16.09 -5.12
CA GLY A 10 -8.84 -15.60 -4.13
C GLY A 10 -8.17 -14.65 -3.15
N VAL A 11 -7.80 -13.48 -3.65
CA VAL A 11 -7.15 -12.40 -2.88
C VAL A 11 -8.02 -12.09 -1.64
N PRO A 12 -7.57 -12.37 -0.41
CA PRO A 12 -8.36 -12.06 0.76
C PRO A 12 -8.41 -10.54 0.94
N CYS A 13 -9.59 -9.99 0.71
CA CYS A 13 -9.94 -8.63 1.11
C CYS A 13 -9.85 -8.55 2.64
N LEU A 14 -8.77 -7.94 3.14
CA LEU A 14 -8.54 -7.53 4.54
C LEU A 14 -9.46 -8.18 5.60
N GLN A 15 -9.15 -9.41 6.04
CA GLN A 15 -9.40 -9.91 7.42
C GLN A 15 -8.93 -11.36 7.59
N SER A 16 -8.01 -11.58 8.55
CA SER A 16 -7.76 -12.81 9.34
C SER A 16 -6.27 -12.73 9.72
N TYR A 17 -5.84 -12.41 10.94
CA TYR A 17 -5.91 -13.31 12.09
C TYR A 17 -5.75 -12.59 13.44
N SER A 18 -5.99 -11.27 13.53
CA SER A 18 -5.99 -10.57 14.83
C SER A 18 -7.22 -9.68 14.98
N VAL A 19 -7.95 -9.90 16.07
CA VAL A 19 -9.19 -9.20 16.43
C VAL A 19 -8.93 -7.69 16.56
N PRO A 20 -9.68 -6.83 15.85
CA PRO A 20 -9.63 -5.39 16.04
C PRO A 20 -10.34 -5.01 17.36
N THR A 21 -9.69 -4.33 18.29
CA THR A 21 -10.34 -3.70 19.46
C THR A 21 -10.73 -2.25 19.12
N ASP A 22 -11.82 -1.72 19.68
CA ASP A 22 -12.60 -0.51 19.30
C ASP A 22 -11.87 0.82 18.91
N GLU A 23 -10.55 0.87 18.80
CA GLU A 23 -9.67 2.02 18.51
C GLU A 23 -8.95 1.92 17.13
N ASN A 24 -9.55 1.23 16.15
CA ASN A 24 -8.90 0.68 14.94
C ASN A 24 -8.52 1.66 13.81
N VAL A 25 -7.48 2.48 14.02
CA VAL A 25 -6.82 3.24 12.94
C VAL A 25 -5.56 2.52 12.46
N TYR A 26 -5.55 2.07 11.21
CA TYR A 26 -4.34 1.51 10.58
C TYR A 26 -3.50 2.60 9.94
N ARG A 27 -2.26 2.75 10.43
CA ARG A 27 -1.22 3.53 9.74
C ARG A 27 -0.65 2.70 8.60
N MET A 28 -0.83 3.22 7.38
CA MET A 28 -0.42 2.59 6.14
C MET A 28 0.41 3.57 5.31
N TYR A 29 1.31 3.08 4.48
CA TYR A 29 2.32 3.87 3.77
C TYR A 29 2.36 3.53 2.28
N HIS A 30 2.32 4.53 1.41
CA HIS A 30 2.46 4.38 -0.04
C HIS A 30 3.74 5.06 -0.53
N GLY A 31 4.70 4.28 -1.02
CA GLY A 31 5.87 4.80 -1.72
C GLY A 31 5.53 5.18 -3.15
N THR A 32 5.89 6.40 -3.56
CA THR A 32 5.60 6.91 -4.91
C THR A 32 6.59 8.01 -5.31
N SER A 33 6.48 8.55 -6.53
CA SER A 33 7.26 9.71 -6.97
C SER A 33 6.71 11.01 -6.41
N ARG A 34 7.54 12.05 -6.28
CA ARG A 34 7.07 13.38 -5.83
C ARG A 34 5.89 13.90 -6.66
N GLN A 35 5.98 13.79 -7.99
CA GLN A 35 4.92 14.21 -8.90
C GLN A 35 3.62 13.41 -8.69
N ALA A 36 3.72 12.09 -8.53
CA ALA A 36 2.56 11.24 -8.29
C ALA A 36 1.94 11.54 -6.91
N ALA A 37 2.74 11.85 -5.90
CA ALA A 37 2.23 12.24 -4.59
C ALA A 37 1.41 13.54 -4.66
N GLU A 38 1.89 14.55 -5.39
CA GLU A 38 1.12 15.78 -5.62
C GLU A 38 -0.22 15.51 -6.31
N GLN A 39 -0.26 14.58 -7.26
CA GLN A 39 -1.50 14.18 -7.93
C GLN A 39 -2.45 13.41 -7.00
N ILE A 40 -1.93 12.53 -6.15
CA ILE A 40 -2.72 11.79 -5.17
C ILE A 40 -3.31 12.76 -4.13
N MET A 41 -2.54 13.75 -3.68
CA MET A 41 -3.04 14.77 -2.75
C MET A 41 -4.17 15.62 -3.36
N LYS A 42 -4.13 15.89 -4.67
CA LYS A 42 -5.15 16.67 -5.38
C LYS A 42 -6.40 15.86 -5.74
N THR A 43 -6.21 14.60 -6.14
CA THR A 43 -7.29 13.82 -6.80
C THR A 43 -7.66 12.53 -6.06
N GLY A 44 -7.01 12.25 -4.94
CA GLY A 44 -7.10 10.96 -4.26
C GLY A 44 -6.29 9.88 -4.96
N PHE A 45 -6.28 8.68 -4.36
CA PHE A 45 -5.64 7.53 -4.98
C PHE A 45 -6.44 7.05 -6.20
N LYS A 46 -5.70 6.69 -7.25
CA LYS A 46 -6.23 6.03 -8.44
C LYS A 46 -5.52 4.69 -8.62
N GLN A 47 -6.28 3.66 -8.99
CA GLN A 47 -5.70 2.35 -9.27
C GLN A 47 -4.68 2.46 -10.40
N SER A 48 -3.53 1.81 -10.23
CA SER A 48 -2.55 1.68 -11.31
C SER A 48 -3.16 0.92 -12.50
N ALA A 49 -2.72 1.24 -13.72
CA ALA A 49 -3.15 0.53 -14.93
C ALA A 49 -2.61 -0.91 -15.01
N GLY A 50 -1.61 -1.24 -14.19
CA GLY A 50 -0.97 -2.55 -14.04
C GLY A 50 0.15 -2.49 -12.99
N GLY A 51 1.00 -3.52 -12.96
CA GLY A 51 2.13 -3.61 -12.03
C GLY A 51 2.42 -5.06 -11.64
N MET A 52 3.47 -5.27 -10.86
CA MET A 52 3.92 -6.60 -10.39
C MET A 52 2.80 -7.41 -9.70
N LEU A 53 1.85 -6.72 -9.08
CA LEU A 53 0.74 -7.33 -8.34
C LEU A 53 -0.61 -7.13 -9.03
N GLY A 54 -0.61 -6.72 -10.31
CA GLY A 54 -1.80 -6.34 -11.06
C GLY A 54 -2.20 -4.87 -10.89
N ARG A 55 -3.47 -4.57 -11.16
CA ARG A 55 -4.06 -3.24 -11.00
C ARG A 55 -4.43 -3.01 -9.54
N GLY A 56 -4.04 -1.88 -8.97
CA GLY A 56 -4.41 -1.55 -7.61
C GLY A 56 -3.72 -0.30 -7.07
N VAL A 57 -4.11 0.08 -5.86
CA VAL A 57 -3.34 1.01 -5.02
C VAL A 57 -2.69 0.17 -3.97
N TYR A 58 -1.42 0.41 -3.69
CA TYR A 58 -0.64 -0.50 -2.88
C TYR A 58 -0.03 0.17 -1.65
N LEU A 59 -0.33 -0.31 -0.45
CA LEU A 59 0.15 0.25 0.83
C LEU A 59 0.96 -0.76 1.64
N SER A 60 1.86 -0.30 2.49
CA SER A 60 2.57 -1.14 3.46
C SER A 60 2.27 -0.68 4.90
N ARG A 61 2.33 -1.59 5.88
CA ARG A 61 2.37 -1.22 7.31
C ARG A 61 3.76 -0.75 7.75
N ASP A 62 4.77 -1.12 6.98
CA ASP A 62 6.17 -0.80 7.23
C ASP A 62 6.60 0.38 6.33
N LEU A 63 7.05 1.45 6.97
CA LEU A 63 7.52 2.67 6.34
C LEU A 63 8.78 2.44 5.49
N ASN A 64 9.74 1.67 6.01
CA ASN A 64 11.00 1.36 5.32
C ASN A 64 10.75 0.47 4.11
N LYS A 65 9.74 -0.39 4.16
CA LYS A 65 9.27 -1.14 3.00
C LYS A 65 8.69 -0.19 1.94
N ALA A 66 7.78 0.70 2.33
CA ALA A 66 7.14 1.63 1.40
C ALA A 66 8.15 2.60 0.76
N SER A 67 9.12 3.12 1.51
CA SER A 67 10.10 4.10 1.02
C SER A 67 11.01 3.58 -0.10
N ARG A 68 11.10 2.26 -0.27
CA ARG A 68 11.87 1.64 -1.35
C ARG A 68 11.20 1.76 -2.72
N TYR A 69 9.92 2.12 -2.77
CA TYR A 69 9.15 2.20 -4.02
C TYR A 69 8.96 3.63 -4.50
N PRO A 70 8.89 3.82 -5.82
CA PRO A 70 9.05 2.81 -6.88
C PRO A 70 10.53 2.45 -7.10
N LEU A 71 10.80 1.18 -7.44
CA LEU A 71 12.16 0.60 -7.49
C LEU A 71 13.03 1.24 -8.57
N GLU A 72 12.39 1.67 -9.66
CA GLU A 72 13.01 2.28 -10.85
C GLU A 72 13.42 3.74 -10.66
N LEU A 73 12.95 4.41 -9.60
CA LEU A 73 13.35 5.79 -9.31
C LEU A 73 14.53 5.83 -8.33
N PRO A 74 15.44 6.80 -8.44
CA PRO A 74 16.46 7.02 -7.42
C PRO A 74 15.83 7.53 -6.12
N GLU A 75 16.46 7.23 -4.98
CA GLU A 75 15.91 7.49 -3.64
C GLU A 75 15.47 8.95 -3.42
N HIS A 76 16.25 9.93 -3.91
CA HIS A 76 15.96 11.36 -3.78
C HIS A 76 14.69 11.82 -4.53
N GLN A 77 14.11 10.99 -5.39
CA GLN A 77 12.86 11.27 -6.12
C GLN A 77 11.65 10.53 -5.52
N ARG A 78 11.89 9.64 -4.55
CA ARG A 78 10.85 8.88 -3.86
C ARG A 78 10.31 9.67 -2.67
N VAL A 79 9.01 9.53 -2.44
CA VAL A 79 8.32 10.07 -1.27
C VAL A 79 7.36 9.03 -0.73
N VAL A 80 7.00 9.14 0.55
CA VAL A 80 6.03 8.26 1.18
C VAL A 80 4.82 9.06 1.63
N ILE A 81 3.63 8.62 1.22
CA ILE A 81 2.36 9.11 1.74
C ILE A 81 1.95 8.24 2.93
N ARG A 82 1.61 8.86 4.06
CA ARG A 82 1.01 8.19 5.22
C ARG A 82 -0.51 8.30 5.15
N ASN A 83 -1.18 7.18 5.36
CA ASN A 83 -2.63 7.06 5.42
C ASN A 83 -3.06 6.49 6.75
N GLU A 84 -4.14 7.05 7.29
CA GLU A 84 -4.85 6.53 8.45
C GLU A 84 -6.17 5.95 7.96
N LEU A 85 -6.30 4.62 8.03
CA LEU A 85 -7.49 3.91 7.60
C LEU A 85 -8.27 3.46 8.83
N SER A 86 -9.42 4.07 9.08
CA SER A 86 -10.46 3.50 9.93
C SER A 86 -11.13 2.36 9.17
N GLN A 87 -11.59 1.31 9.86
CA GLN A 87 -12.12 0.08 9.23
C GLN A 87 -13.36 0.26 8.32
N THR A 88 -13.86 1.47 8.13
CA THR A 88 -14.90 1.79 7.16
C THR A 88 -14.31 2.07 5.77
N ARG A 89 -13.73 1.00 5.19
CA ARG A 89 -13.36 0.75 3.78
C ARG A 89 -12.67 1.90 3.02
N PRO A 90 -11.40 1.68 2.64
CA PRO A 90 -11.11 1.58 1.21
C PRO A 90 -10.32 0.30 0.88
N VAL A 91 -10.66 -0.32 -0.26
CA VAL A 91 -9.91 -1.45 -0.82
C VAL A 91 -8.58 -0.92 -1.33
N VAL A 92 -7.56 -1.00 -0.48
CA VAL A 92 -6.19 -0.70 -0.86
C VAL A 92 -5.40 -2.00 -0.81
N HIS A 93 -4.89 -2.41 -1.96
CA HIS A 93 -3.99 -3.54 -2.07
C HIS A 93 -2.65 -3.20 -1.38
N LYS A 94 -1.77 -4.17 -1.18
CA LYS A 94 -0.57 -4.00 -0.35
C LYS A 94 0.69 -3.95 -1.21
N LEU A 95 1.53 -2.91 -1.09
CA LEU A 95 2.86 -2.90 -1.71
C LEU A 95 3.75 -3.65 -0.73
N GLN A 96 4.24 -4.82 -1.17
CA GLN A 96 5.32 -5.50 -0.46
C GLN A 96 6.63 -4.73 -0.62
#